data_AF-A0AAN8D9Z2-F1
#
_entry.id   AF-A0AAN8D9Z2-F1
#
_cell.length_a   1.000
_cell.length_b   1.000
_cell.length_c   1.000
_cell.angle_alpha   90.00
_cell.angle_beta   90.00
_cell.angle_gamma   90.00
#
_symmetry.space_group_name_H-M   'P 1'
#
loop_
_entity.id
_entity.type
_entity.pdbx_description
1 polymer ?
#
loop_
_entity_poly.entity_id
_entity_poly.type
_entity_poly.pdbx_seq_one_letter_code
_entity_poly.pdbx_strand_id
1 'polypeptide(L)'
;MALLNQSFISSWSLVRELENMQADEQNPVLSEKAKLHLENYNFPVEMMVALPNGTIVHHINANFFLDQTAMKPEEEEATFSFSAAFEDPSTATYLSFLKEGLEKAKQYLAQ
;
A
#
# COMPACT_ATOMS: atom_id res chain seq x y z
N MET A 1 -3.11 -3.89 -17.06
CA MET A 1 -2.67 -4.88 -16.06
C MET A 1 -1.15 -5.14 -16.12
N ALA A 2 -0.31 -4.11 -15.99
CA ALA A 2 1.15 -4.26 -16.17
C ALA A 2 1.97 -4.04 -14.89
N LEU A 3 1.59 -3.08 -14.03
CA LEU A 3 2.41 -2.64 -12.91
C LEU A 3 2.51 -3.66 -11.77
N LEU A 4 1.37 -4.22 -11.34
CA LEU A 4 1.32 -5.19 -10.24
C LEU A 4 2.15 -6.44 -10.55
N ASN A 5 1.99 -7.00 -11.76
CA ASN A 5 2.67 -8.23 -12.14
C ASN A 5 4.18 -8.06 -12.36
N GLN A 6 4.65 -6.83 -12.59
CA GLN A 6 6.07 -6.55 -12.86
C GLN A 6 6.85 -6.19 -11.60
N SER A 7 6.22 -5.48 -10.66
CA SER A 7 6.94 -4.82 -9.58
C SER A 7 6.47 -5.20 -8.18
N PHE A 8 5.40 -5.98 -8.04
CA PHE A 8 4.79 -6.26 -6.74
C PHE A 8 4.45 -7.73 -6.53
N ILE A 9 4.54 -8.17 -5.29
CA ILE A 9 3.92 -9.40 -4.80
C ILE A 9 2.75 -8.97 -3.92
N SER A 10 1.53 -9.36 -4.29
CA SER A 10 0.33 -9.03 -3.54
C SER A 10 -0.02 -10.14 -2.55
N SER A 11 -0.21 -9.78 -1.29
CA SER A 11 -0.65 -10.69 -0.23
C SER A 11 -1.67 -10.02 0.67
N TRP A 12 -2.44 -10.83 1.39
CA TRP A 12 -3.38 -10.40 2.41
C TRP A 12 -3.12 -11.21 3.68
N SER A 13 -3.27 -10.56 4.83
CA SER A 13 -3.11 -11.19 6.14
C SER A 13 -4.12 -10.62 7.11
N LEU A 14 -4.56 -11.44 8.05
CA LEU A 14 -5.40 -11.01 9.15
C LEU A 14 -4.53 -10.47 10.29
N VAL A 15 -5.04 -9.46 11.02
CA VAL A 15 -4.33 -8.91 12.20
C VAL A 15 -3.96 -10.01 13.18
N ARG A 16 -4.88 -10.95 13.44
CA ARG A 16 -4.65 -12.10 14.33
C ARG A 16 -3.52 -13.02 13.85
N GLU A 17 -3.34 -13.17 12.54
CA GLU A 17 -2.25 -13.98 11.98
C GLU A 17 -0.91 -13.27 12.20
N LEU A 18 -0.87 -11.95 12.02
CA LEU A 18 0.32 -11.14 12.29
C LEU A 18 0.67 -11.13 13.79
N GLU A 19 -0.32 -11.03 14.68
CA GLU A 19 -0.11 -11.13 16.14
C GLU A 19 0.48 -12.50 16.53
N ASN A 20 -0.04 -13.59 15.95
CA ASN A 20 0.50 -14.92 16.18
C ASN A 20 1.95 -15.05 15.66
N MET A 21 2.25 -14.49 14.47
CA MET A 21 3.61 -14.49 13.91
C MET A 21 4.56 -13.63 14.74
N GLN A 22 4.11 -12.49 15.28
CA GLN A 22 4.90 -11.65 16.16
C GLN A 22 5.27 -12.39 17.46
N ALA A 23 4.37 -13.20 18.01
CA ALA A 23 4.61 -13.98 19.21
C ALA A 23 5.46 -15.25 18.99
N ASP A 24 5.81 -15.59 17.75
CA ASP A 24 6.59 -16.78 17.44
C ASP A 24 8.09 -16.58 17.68
N GLU A 25 8.57 -17.09 18.82
CA GLU A 25 9.99 -17.06 19.21
C GLU A 25 10.87 -17.96 18.34
N GLN A 26 10.29 -18.92 17.59
CA GLN A 26 11.06 -19.82 16.74
C GLN A 26 11.52 -19.14 15.44
N ASN A 27 10.84 -18.06 15.03
CA ASN A 27 11.16 -17.33 13.82
C ASN A 27 11.28 -15.82 14.07
N PRO A 28 12.41 -15.36 14.64
CA PRO A 28 12.60 -13.95 14.98
C PRO A 28 12.51 -13.03 13.76
N VAL A 29 12.88 -13.52 12.57
CA VAL A 29 12.82 -12.74 11.33
C VAL A 29 11.37 -12.48 10.92
N LEU A 30 10.49 -13.48 10.98
CA LEU A 30 9.08 -13.27 10.69
C LEU A 30 8.37 -12.48 11.80
N SER A 31 8.76 -12.69 13.06
CA SER A 31 8.26 -11.93 14.19
C SER A 31 8.52 -10.43 14.03
N GLU A 32 9.74 -10.04 13.65
CA GLU A 32 10.09 -8.64 13.39
C GLU A 32 9.30 -8.05 12.22
N LYS A 33 9.14 -8.79 11.12
CA LYS A 33 8.33 -8.34 9.98
C LYS A 33 6.87 -8.14 10.36
N ALA A 34 6.28 -9.08 11.10
CA ALA A 34 4.90 -8.98 11.56
C ALA A 34 4.71 -7.77 12.49
N LYS A 35 5.67 -7.52 13.38
CA LYS A 35 5.69 -6.32 14.22
C LYS A 35 5.67 -5.03 13.38
N LEU A 36 6.52 -4.90 12.37
CA LEU A 36 6.57 -3.71 11.51
C LEU A 36 5.24 -3.45 10.78
N HIS A 37 4.53 -4.51 10.37
CA HIS A 37 3.21 -4.39 9.75
C HIS A 37 2.17 -3.95 10.79
N LEU A 38 2.16 -4.53 11.99
CA LEU A 38 1.22 -4.18 13.05
C LEU A 38 1.40 -2.73 13.53
N GLU A 39 2.64 -2.22 13.59
CA GLU A 39 2.93 -0.83 13.99
C GLU A 39 2.34 0.22 13.04
N ASN A 40 2.20 -0.12 11.76
CA ASN A 40 1.64 0.78 10.73
C ASN A 40 0.16 0.52 10.44
N TYR A 41 -0.44 -0.50 11.05
CA TYR A 41 -1.81 -0.88 10.80
C TYR A 41 -2.78 0.06 11.54
N ASN A 42 -3.76 0.57 10.81
CA ASN A 42 -4.90 1.28 11.38
C ASN A 42 -6.21 0.60 10.98
N PHE A 43 -7.11 0.40 11.94
CA PHE A 43 -8.39 -0.28 11.73
C PHE A 43 -9.29 0.53 10.76
N PRO A 44 -10.13 -0.10 9.91
CA PRO A 44 -10.40 -1.54 9.80
C PRO A 44 -9.58 -2.30 8.77
N VAL A 45 -9.04 -1.61 7.78
CA VAL A 45 -8.27 -2.18 6.68
C VAL A 45 -7.21 -1.15 6.28
N GLU A 46 -5.98 -1.61 6.14
CA GLU A 46 -4.84 -0.80 5.74
C GLU A 46 -4.16 -1.49 4.56
N MET A 47 -3.90 -0.75 3.49
CA MET A 47 -3.08 -1.22 2.38
C MET A 47 -1.65 -0.73 2.60
N MET A 48 -0.66 -1.60 2.42
CA MET A 48 0.75 -1.28 2.65
C MET A 48 1.61 -1.71 1.47
N VAL A 49 2.66 -0.93 1.20
CA VAL A 49 3.79 -1.31 0.37
C VAL A 49 4.97 -1.51 1.30
N ALA A 50 5.56 -2.71 1.25
CA ALA A 50 6.68 -3.09 2.09
C ALA A 50 7.86 -3.57 1.24
N LEU A 51 9.07 -3.29 1.72
CA LEU A 51 10.29 -3.92 1.20
C LEU A 51 10.39 -5.39 1.67
N PRO A 52 11.20 -6.24 1.02
CA PRO A 52 11.34 -7.65 1.40
C PRO A 52 11.81 -7.89 2.83
N ASN A 53 12.48 -6.91 3.45
CA ASN A 53 12.91 -6.95 4.84
C ASN A 53 11.78 -6.60 5.84
N GLY A 54 10.61 -6.16 5.37
CA GLY A 54 9.46 -5.79 6.20
C GLY A 54 9.28 -4.29 6.44
N THR A 55 10.21 -3.44 5.99
CA THR A 55 10.08 -1.98 6.11
C THR A 55 8.88 -1.49 5.30
N ILE A 56 7.93 -0.84 5.97
CA ILE A 56 6.78 -0.21 5.33
C ILE A 56 7.23 1.12 4.70
N VAL A 57 7.05 1.26 3.39
CA VAL A 57 7.47 2.46 2.63
C VAL A 57 6.30 3.37 2.27
N HIS A 58 5.10 2.81 2.17
CA HIS A 58 3.87 3.57 1.93
C HIS A 58 2.69 2.79 2.47
N HIS A 59 1.68 3.47 2.99
CA HIS A 59 0.46 2.84 3.46
C HIS A 59 -0.73 3.79 3.34
N ILE A 60 -1.93 3.23 3.25
CA ILE A 60 -3.17 3.98 3.16
C ILE A 60 -4.32 3.23 3.83
N ASN A 61 -5.05 3.94 4.69
CA ASN A 61 -6.21 3.42 5.38
C ASN A 61 -7.42 3.38 4.44
N ALA A 62 -8.24 2.33 4.55
CA ALA A 62 -9.41 2.16 3.69
C ALA A 62 -10.43 3.30 3.83
N ASN A 63 -10.63 3.87 5.02
CA ASN A 63 -11.56 4.98 5.18
C ASN A 63 -11.09 6.22 4.40
N PHE A 64 -9.80 6.54 4.50
CA PHE A 64 -9.21 7.65 3.78
C PHE A 64 -9.21 7.41 2.26
N PHE A 65 -8.94 6.17 1.82
CA PHE A 65 -9.02 5.79 0.42
C PHE A 65 -10.44 5.99 -0.13
N LEU A 66 -11.46 5.56 0.62
CA LEU A 66 -12.86 5.75 0.21
C LEU A 66 -13.23 7.23 0.15
N ASP A 67 -12.82 8.04 1.13
CA ASP A 67 -13.07 9.48 1.14
C ASP A 67 -12.47 10.18 -0.09
N GLN A 68 -11.23 9.87 -0.45
CA GLN A 68 -10.56 10.42 -1.64
C GLN A 68 -11.29 10.05 -2.94
N THR A 69 -11.84 8.84 -3.01
CA THR A 69 -12.51 8.34 -4.23
C THR A 69 -13.99 8.73 -4.30
N ALA A 70 -14.57 9.15 -3.17
CA ALA A 70 -15.95 9.64 -3.07
C ALA A 70 -16.11 11.12 -3.47
N MET A 71 -15.02 11.89 -3.49
CA MET A 71 -15.04 13.26 -3.99
C MET A 71 -15.36 13.25 -5.50
N LYS A 72 -16.54 13.79 -5.84
CA LYS A 72 -16.87 14.14 -7.22
C LYS A 72 -15.83 15.15 -7.72
N PRO A 73 -15.51 15.15 -9.03
CA PRO A 73 -14.57 16.11 -9.60
C PRO A 73 -15.22 17.50 -9.58
N GLU A 74 -15.10 18.19 -8.45
CA GLU A 74 -15.34 19.62 -8.34
C GLU A 74 -13.96 20.27 -8.37
N GLU A 75 -13.56 20.65 -9.59
CA GLU A 75 -12.59 21.71 -9.89
C GLU A 75 -11.22 21.64 -9.20
N GLU A 76 -10.34 20.73 -9.64
CA GLU A 76 -8.90 21.01 -9.59
C GLU A 76 -8.31 20.94 -11.01
N GLU A 77 -8.04 22.13 -11.56
CA GLU A 77 -7.23 22.34 -12.75
C GLU A 77 -5.80 21.79 -12.51
N ALA A 78 -5.53 20.55 -12.91
CA ALA A 78 -4.17 20.05 -13.07
C ALA A 78 -4.09 18.94 -14.13
N THR A 79 -3.91 19.39 -15.37
CA THR A 79 -3.16 18.75 -16.46
C THR A 79 -2.49 17.39 -16.16
N PHE A 80 -3.17 16.27 -16.43
CA PHE A 80 -2.54 15.04 -16.90
C PHE A 80 -3.45 14.32 -17.90
N SER A 81 -2.87 13.93 -19.04
CA SER A 81 -3.53 13.59 -20.30
C SER A 81 -4.75 12.66 -20.25
N PHE A 82 -5.83 13.14 -20.86
CA PHE A 82 -7.02 12.41 -21.30
C PHE A 82 -6.68 11.36 -22.39
N SER A 83 -6.60 10.08 -22.04
CA SER A 83 -6.74 9.00 -23.03
C SER A 83 -7.35 7.69 -22.51
N ALA A 84 -8.06 7.69 -21.38
CA ALA A 84 -8.78 6.51 -20.89
C ALA A 84 -10.16 6.90 -20.36
N ALA A 85 -11.15 6.96 -21.26
CA ALA A 85 -12.53 6.86 -20.84
C ALA A 85 -12.70 5.50 -20.12
N PHE A 86 -13.24 5.50 -18.88
CA PHE A 86 -13.51 4.35 -18.00
C PHE A 86 -12.46 3.89 -16.96
N GLU A 87 -11.54 4.73 -16.47
CA GLU A 87 -10.91 4.41 -15.18
C GLU A 87 -11.74 4.96 -14.01
N ASP A 88 -12.28 4.06 -13.20
CA ASP A 88 -12.97 4.39 -11.94
C ASP A 88 -12.02 5.16 -11.02
N PRO A 89 -12.46 6.21 -10.31
CA PRO A 89 -11.60 7.01 -9.43
C PRO A 89 -10.80 6.17 -8.44
N SER A 90 -11.35 5.06 -7.96
CA SER A 90 -10.62 4.13 -7.09
C SER A 90 -9.42 3.46 -7.75
N THR A 91 -9.52 3.14 -9.05
CA THR A 91 -8.44 2.55 -9.81
C THR A 91 -7.31 3.56 -10.02
N ALA A 92 -7.66 4.81 -10.32
CA ALA A 92 -6.68 5.88 -10.47
C ALA A 92 -5.93 6.15 -9.15
N THR A 93 -6.66 6.28 -8.03
CA THR A 93 -6.07 6.47 -6.70
C THR A 93 -5.18 5.30 -6.30
N TYR A 94 -5.62 4.06 -6.55
CA TYR A 94 -4.82 2.87 -6.26
C TYR A 94 -3.53 2.81 -7.10
N LEU A 95 -3.60 3.15 -8.38
CA LEU A 95 -2.41 3.21 -9.24
C LEU A 95 -1.42 4.29 -8.79
N SER A 96 -1.92 5.46 -8.38
CA SER A 96 -1.10 6.53 -7.81
C SER A 96 -0.42 6.08 -6.51
N PHE A 97 -1.16 5.45 -5.60
CA PHE A 97 -0.61 4.85 -4.37
C PHE A 97 0.54 3.88 -4.66
N LEU A 98 0.36 2.96 -5.63
CA LEU A 98 1.42 2.03 -6.01
C LEU A 98 2.66 2.73 -6.60
N LYS A 99 2.46 3.71 -7.49
CA LYS A 99 3.56 4.47 -8.10
C LYS A 99 4.35 5.26 -7.06
N GLU A 100 3.67 5.91 -6.13
CA GLU A 100 4.30 6.61 -5.01
C GLU A 100 5.08 5.64 -4.12
N GLY A 101 4.53 4.45 -3.87
CA GLY A 101 5.23 3.39 -3.13
C GLY A 101 6.54 2.99 -3.80
N LEU A 102 6.56 2.83 -5.12
CA LEU A 102 7.81 2.56 -5.87
C LEU A 102 8.79 3.71 -5.79
N GLU A 103 8.32 4.95 -5.91
CA GLU A 103 9.20 6.12 -5.85
C GLU A 103 9.85 6.27 -4.47
N LYS A 104 9.08 6.07 -3.39
CA LYS A 104 9.60 6.03 -2.01
C LYS A 104 10.57 4.87 -1.82
N ALA A 105 10.28 3.69 -2.37
CA ALA A 105 11.17 2.53 -2.28
C ALA A 105 12.55 2.76 -2.92
N LYS A 106 12.64 3.55 -4.01
CA LYS A 106 13.93 3.89 -4.64
C LYS A 106 14.90 4.57 -3.68
N GLN A 107 14.41 5.34 -2.72
CA GLN A 107 15.26 6.02 -1.73
C GLN A 107 16.01 5.03 -0.82
N TYR A 108 15.46 3.83 -0.63
CA TYR A 108 16.07 2.75 0.13
C TYR A 108 16.98 1.85 -0.72
N LEU A 109 16.76 1.80 -2.03
CA LEU A 109 17.57 1.01 -2.96
C LEU A 109 18.81 1.75 -3.50
N ALA A 110 18.83 3.07 -3.37
CA ALA A 110 19.95 3.92 -3.78
C ALA A 110 21.04 4.07 -2.69
N GLN A 111 20.90 3.40 -1.55
CA GLN A 111 21.90 3.30 -0.48
C GLN A 111 22.74 2.04 -0.64
#